data_AF-A0A970SED7-F1
#
_entry.id   AF-A0A970SED7-F1
#
_cell.length_a   1.000
_cell.length_b   1.000
_cell.length_c   1.000
_cell.angle_alpha   90.00
_cell.angle_beta   90.00
_cell.angle_gamma   90.00
#
_symmetry.space_group_name_H-M   'P 1'
#
loop_
_entity.id
_entity.type
_entity.pdbx_description
1 polymer ?
#
loop_
_entity_poly.entity_id
_entity_poly.type
_entity_poly.pdbx_seq_one_letter_code
_entity_poly.pdbx_strand_id
1 'polypeptide(L)'
;MDILKNPTTVKSLASQLITSCDNYIALKMPEKQLKELITHYASQHGKKLFSRNGLNPTIISRIGKKRVELVNIMLSGFQRRLWD
;
A
#
# COMPACT_ATOMS: atom_id res chain seq x y z
N MET A 1 -8.97 14.07 1.22
CA MET A 1 -7.70 13.76 1.90
C MET A 1 -6.63 13.65 0.82
N ASP A 2 -5.63 14.51 0.87
CA ASP A 2 -4.49 14.45 -0.03
C ASP A 2 -3.65 13.19 0.21
N ILE A 3 -3.20 12.59 -0.88
CA ILE A 3 -2.35 11.41 -0.83
C ILE A 3 -0.94 11.84 -0.45
N LEU A 4 -0.49 11.45 0.74
CA LEU A 4 0.85 11.78 1.24
C LEU A 4 1.86 10.74 0.75
N LYS A 5 2.93 11.21 0.08
CA LYS A 5 4.02 10.34 -0.38
C LYS A 5 4.86 9.77 0.78
N ASN A 6 4.93 10.47 1.91
CA ASN A 6 5.73 10.09 3.08
C ASN A 6 4.88 9.89 4.35
N PRO A 7 4.19 8.75 4.49
CA PRO A 7 3.51 8.41 5.72
C PRO A 7 4.52 8.15 6.86
N THR A 8 4.40 8.91 7.94
CA THR A 8 5.30 8.84 9.10
C THR A 8 5.07 7.59 9.95
N THR A 9 3.84 7.04 9.98
CA THR A 9 3.46 5.88 10.80
C THR A 9 2.78 4.77 9.98
N VAL A 10 2.80 3.54 10.48
CA VAL A 10 2.05 2.39 9.91
C VAL A 10 0.55 2.72 9.80
N LYS A 11 0.02 3.44 10.81
CA LYS A 11 -1.37 3.89 10.85
C LYS A 11 -1.69 4.85 9.71
N SER A 12 -0.82 5.83 9.48
CA SER A 12 -0.95 6.78 8.37
C SER A 12 -0.84 6.07 7.01
N LEU A 13 0.12 5.16 6.87
CA LEU A 13 0.27 4.35 5.65
C LEU A 13 -1.01 3.55 5.34
N ALA A 14 -1.64 2.92 6.33
CA ALA A 14 -2.91 2.23 6.15
C ALA A 14 -4.01 3.17 5.62
N SER A 15 -4.14 4.37 6.20
CA SER A 15 -5.12 5.36 5.74
C SER A 15 -4.87 5.79 4.30
N GLN A 16 -3.60 6.00 3.92
CA GLN A 16 -3.23 6.34 2.53
C GLN A 16 -3.57 5.22 1.55
N LEU A 17 -3.31 3.96 1.92
CA LEU A 17 -3.71 2.79 1.12
C LEU A 17 -5.23 2.70 0.96
N ILE A 18 -6.00 2.95 2.03
CA ILE A 18 -7.47 2.97 1.98
C ILE A 18 -7.93 4.02 0.96
N THR A 19 -7.50 5.27 1.12
CA THR A 19 -7.91 6.36 0.23
C THR A 19 -7.52 6.10 -1.22
N SER A 20 -6.32 5.58 -1.47
CA SER A 20 -5.83 5.31 -2.82
C SER A 20 -6.60 4.16 -3.48
N CYS A 21 -6.83 3.07 -2.74
CA CYS A 21 -7.64 1.95 -3.20
C CYS A 21 -9.09 2.37 -3.47
N ASP A 22 -9.69 3.17 -2.59
CA ASP A 22 -11.06 3.64 -2.74
C ASP A 22 -11.21 4.58 -3.93
N ASN A 23 -10.22 5.45 -4.17
CA ASN A 23 -10.20 6.30 -5.36
C ASN A 23 -10.09 5.47 -6.65
N TYR A 24 -9.30 4.40 -6.66
CA TYR A 24 -9.23 3.48 -7.80
C TYR A 24 -10.55 2.74 -8.03
N ILE A 25 -11.15 2.18 -6.96
CA ILE A 25 -12.45 1.50 -7.02
C ILE A 25 -13.55 2.46 -7.51
N ALA A 26 -13.48 3.73 -7.11
CA ALA A 26 -14.39 4.79 -7.54
C ALA A 26 -14.07 5.36 -8.93
N LEU A 27 -13.11 4.78 -9.67
CA LEU A 27 -12.66 5.23 -11.00
C LEU A 27 -12.13 6.67 -11.04
N LYS A 28 -11.68 7.20 -9.89
CA LYS A 28 -11.07 8.53 -9.75
C LYS A 28 -9.54 8.51 -9.84
N MET A 29 -8.95 7.32 -9.88
CA MET A 29 -7.51 7.10 -9.99
C MET A 29 -7.24 6.00 -11.02
N PRO A 30 -6.39 6.22 -12.03
CA PRO A 30 -6.01 5.19 -12.98
C PRO A 30 -5.12 4.13 -12.33
N GLU A 31 -5.18 2.91 -12.86
CA GLU A 31 -4.40 1.76 -12.37
C GLU A 31 -2.91 2.05 -12.26
N LYS A 32 -2.33 2.66 -13.30
CA LYS A 32 -0.90 2.99 -13.35
C LYS A 32 -0.48 3.87 -12.15
N GLN A 33 -1.29 4.87 -11.81
CA GLN A 33 -1.01 5.77 -10.71
C GLN A 33 -1.11 5.04 -9.35
N LEU A 34 -2.11 4.17 -9.19
CA LEU A 34 -2.22 3.35 -7.99
C LEU A 34 -1.01 2.42 -7.83
N LYS A 35 -0.63 1.74 -8.92
CA LYS A 35 0.52 0.83 -8.95
C LYS A 35 1.80 1.55 -8.59
N GLU A 36 2.09 2.68 -9.23
CA GLU A 36 3.29 3.50 -8.93
C GLU A 36 3.32 3.94 -7.46
N LEU A 37 2.18 4.37 -6.91
CA LEU A 37 2.09 4.80 -5.52
C LEU A 37 2.35 3.65 -4.53
N ILE A 38 1.72 2.49 -4.74
CA ILE A 38 1.90 1.31 -3.89
C ILE A 38 3.35 0.81 -3.98
N THR A 39 3.92 0.80 -5.18
CA THR A 39 5.31 0.42 -5.42
C THR A 39 6.29 1.38 -4.73
N HIS A 40 5.97 2.68 -4.74
CA HIS A 40 6.72 3.70 -4.02
C HIS A 40 6.67 3.47 -2.51
N TYR A 41 5.49 3.20 -1.94
CA TYR A 41 5.36 2.86 -0.52
C TYR A 41 6.11 1.56 -0.17
N ALA A 42 6.07 0.55 -1.02
CA ALA A 42 6.81 -0.69 -0.82
C ALA A 42 8.34 -0.47 -0.85
N SER A 43 8.80 0.44 -1.71
CA SER A 43 10.23 0.74 -1.88
C SER A 43 10.80 1.68 -0.82
N GLN A 44 10.01 2.66 -0.35
CA GLN A 44 10.47 3.69 0.60
C GLN A 44 10.07 3.39 2.05
N HIS A 45 8.91 2.74 2.24
CA HIS A 45 8.33 2.44 3.55
C HIS A 45 8.16 0.93 3.76
N GLY A 46 9.01 0.11 3.14
CA GLY A 46 8.92 -1.34 3.17
C GLY A 46 8.87 -1.93 4.58
N LYS A 47 9.66 -1.38 5.53
CA LYS A 47 9.65 -1.77 6.96
C LYS A 47 8.29 -1.55 7.65
N LYS A 48 7.46 -0.61 7.15
CA LYS A 48 6.11 -0.34 7.66
C LYS A 48 5.05 -1.15 6.92
N LEU A 49 5.20 -1.30 5.60
CA LEU A 49 4.24 -1.98 4.74
C LEU A 49 4.29 -3.50 4.91
N PHE A 50 5.49 -4.06 5.04
CA PHE A 50 5.72 -5.49 5.10
C PHE A 50 6.07 -5.96 6.51
N SER A 51 5.79 -7.23 6.75
CA SER A 51 6.31 -8.05 7.84
C SER A 51 7.01 -9.28 7.23
N ARG A 52 7.57 -10.15 8.07
CA ARG A 52 8.36 -11.33 7.66
C ARG A 52 7.66 -12.17 6.59
N ASN A 53 6.35 -12.38 6.71
CA ASN A 53 5.57 -13.26 5.84
C ASN A 53 4.58 -12.54 4.90
N GLY A 54 4.76 -11.24 4.63
CA GLY A 54 3.87 -10.51 3.71
C GLY A 54 3.59 -9.08 4.15
N LEU A 55 2.35 -8.62 4.05
CA LEU A 55 1.94 -7.31 4.57
C LEU A 55 1.92 -7.30 6.10
N ASN A 56 2.15 -6.13 6.68
CA ASN A 56 2.08 -5.94 8.12
C ASN A 56 0.65 -6.23 8.65
N PRO A 57 0.47 -7.05 9.70
CA PRO A 57 -0.84 -7.38 10.26
C PRO A 57 -1.71 -6.17 10.62
N THR A 58 -1.09 -5.07 11.06
CA THR A 58 -1.80 -3.82 11.38
C THR A 58 -2.37 -3.17 10.13
N ILE A 59 -1.64 -3.23 9.01
CA ILE A 59 -2.12 -2.76 7.70
C ILE A 59 -3.30 -3.65 7.26
N ILE A 60 -3.13 -4.97 7.30
CA ILE A 60 -4.17 -5.95 6.92
C ILE A 60 -5.47 -5.70 7.68
N SER A 61 -5.38 -5.58 9.01
CA SER A 61 -6.54 -5.35 9.89
C SER A 61 -7.25 -4.05 9.57
N ARG A 62 -6.52 -2.99 9.22
CA ARG A 62 -7.11 -1.66 8.97
C ARG A 62 -7.72 -1.49 7.59
N ILE A 63 -7.05 -1.96 6.54
CA ILE A 63 -7.49 -1.70 5.16
C ILE A 63 -8.58 -2.67 4.70
N GLY A 64 -8.66 -3.84 5.34
CA GLY A 64 -9.66 -4.88 5.07
C GLY A 64 -9.33 -5.75 3.86
N LYS A 65 -9.97 -6.93 3.79
CA LYS A 65 -9.62 -8.02 2.85
C LYS A 65 -9.58 -7.58 1.39
N LYS A 66 -10.62 -6.87 0.92
CA LYS A 66 -10.73 -6.41 -0.48
C LYS A 66 -9.56 -5.52 -0.90
N ARG A 67 -9.12 -4.61 -0.01
CA ARG A 67 -8.01 -3.70 -0.30
C ARG A 67 -6.66 -4.38 -0.16
N VAL A 68 -6.52 -5.33 0.76
CA VAL A 68 -5.33 -6.19 0.86
C VAL A 68 -5.08 -6.91 -0.46
N GLU A 69 -6.13 -7.51 -1.03
CA GLU A 69 -6.03 -8.23 -2.29
C GLU A 69 -5.63 -7.32 -3.45
N LEU A 70 -6.26 -6.13 -3.54
CA LEU A 70 -5.87 -5.11 -4.51
C LEU A 70 -4.41 -4.68 -4.36
N VAL A 71 -3.94 -4.44 -3.13
CA VAL A 71 -2.54 -4.09 -2.87
C VAL A 71 -1.59 -5.21 -3.31
N ASN A 72 -1.92 -6.47 -3.04
CA ASN A 72 -1.12 -7.61 -3.49
C ASN A 72 -1.08 -7.72 -5.01
N ILE A 73 -2.20 -7.48 -5.70
CA ILE A 73 -2.27 -7.44 -7.17
C ILE A 73 -1.36 -6.34 -7.71
N MET A 74 -1.40 -5.14 -7.13
CA MET A 74 -0.56 -4.01 -7.55
C MET A 74 0.93 -4.24 -7.28
N LEU A 75 1.25 -5.04 -6.26
CA LEU A 75 2.60 -5.50 -5.94
C LEU A 75 3.00 -6.77 -6.71
N SER A 76 2.15 -7.31 -7.58
CA SER A 76 2.51 -8.48 -8.39
C SER A 76 3.72 -8.16 -9.26
N GLY A 77 4.77 -8.99 -9.16
CA GLY A 77 6.05 -8.78 -9.82
C GLY A 77 7.00 -7.80 -9.11
N PHE A 78 6.60 -7.19 -7.99
CA PHE A 78 7.50 -6.36 -7.20
C PHE A 78 8.45 -7.21 -6.37
N GLN A 79 9.75 -7.15 -6.71
CA GLN A 79 10.78 -7.75 -5.88
C GLN A 79 11.11 -6.84 -4.69
N ARG A 80 10.77 -7.30 -3.49
CA ARG A 80 11.17 -6.63 -2.24
C ARG A 80 12.70 -6.64 -2.17
N ARG A 81 13.30 -5.46 -1.97
CA ARG A 81 14.69 -5.41 -1.48
C ARG A 81 14.71 -6.08 -0.11
N LEU A 82 15.64 -6.99 0.12
CA LEU A 82 15.92 -7.47 1.47
C LEU A 82 16.50 -6.28 2.23
N TRP A 83 15.88 -5.95 3.35
CA TRP A 83 16.36 -4.91 4.25
C TRP A 83 17.01 -5.67 5.41
N ASP A 84 18.33 -5.61 5.51
CA ASP A 84 19.04 -6.00 6.74
C ASP A 84 18.73 -5.01 7.88
#